data_AF-A0A3M1T6L3-F1
#
_entry.id   AF-A0A3M1T6L3-F1
#
_cell.length_a   1.000
_cell.length_b   1.000
_cell.length_c   1.000
_cell.angle_alpha   90.00
_cell.angle_beta   90.00
_cell.angle_gamma   90.00
#
_symmetry.space_group_name_H-M   'P 1'
#
loop_
_entity.id
_entity.type
_entity.pdbx_description
1 polymer ?
#
loop_
_entity_poly.entity_id
_entity_poly.type
_entity_poly.pdbx_seq_one_letter_code
_entity_poly.pdbx_strand_id
1 'polypeptide(L)'
;MLLGPFGFFPALAVAPAVFLADALDGLAERLAAGAQAEVPPPRGRTPSQAPGPSPAQVAFHRALPEVLARFAACEDSVCRREEAALLGEALSEHFALEEASGGFLADLVERAPELHESVRALEEEHGALLEALAPFAAEDPGVARPDRGSALRWVQRVQDHQRREDTLFERAYGVLLDGAAEA
;
A
#
# COMPACT_ATOMS: atom_id res chain seq x y z
N MET A 1 -48.92 -20.89 -28.40
CA MET A 1 -48.93 -19.49 -27.92
C MET A 1 -48.84 -19.52 -26.41
N LEU A 2 -47.82 -18.85 -25.88
CA LEU A 2 -47.62 -18.32 -24.51
C LEU A 2 -47.69 -19.28 -23.31
N LEU A 3 -46.51 -19.78 -22.95
CA LEU A 3 -46.10 -20.06 -21.57
C LEU A 3 -45.98 -18.73 -20.81
N GLY A 4 -46.42 -18.69 -19.56
CA GLY A 4 -46.06 -17.60 -18.64
C GLY A 4 -46.41 -17.95 -17.20
N PRO A 5 -45.41 -18.27 -16.37
CA PRO A 5 -45.63 -18.29 -14.94
C PRO A 5 -44.61 -17.42 -14.20
N PHE A 6 -45.06 -16.83 -13.08
CA PHE A 6 -44.27 -16.25 -11.99
C PHE A 6 -43.38 -15.03 -12.29
N GLY A 7 -43.96 -13.84 -12.15
CA GLY A 7 -43.21 -12.64 -11.75
C GLY A 7 -43.09 -12.59 -10.23
N PHE A 8 -42.00 -13.14 -9.69
CA PHE A 8 -41.56 -12.92 -8.31
C PHE A 8 -40.10 -12.46 -8.40
N PHE A 9 -39.86 -11.15 -8.33
CA PHE A 9 -38.51 -10.59 -8.13
C PHE A 9 -38.45 -10.02 -6.72
N PRO A 10 -37.61 -10.56 -5.82
CA PRO A 10 -37.37 -9.96 -4.53
C PRO A 10 -36.37 -8.80 -4.65
N ALA A 11 -36.59 -7.78 -3.81
CA ALA A 11 -35.64 -6.86 -3.21
C ALA A 11 -34.37 -6.49 -4.01
N LEU A 12 -34.35 -5.26 -4.52
CA LEU A 12 -33.13 -4.49 -4.73
C LEU A 12 -32.36 -4.40 -3.39
N ALA A 13 -31.34 -5.24 -3.21
CA ALA A 13 -30.30 -5.01 -2.22
C ALA A 13 -29.37 -3.92 -2.75
N VAL A 14 -29.64 -2.69 -2.34
CA VAL A 14 -28.68 -1.58 -2.43
C VAL A 14 -27.67 -1.78 -1.30
N ALA A 15 -26.49 -2.29 -1.63
CA ALA A 15 -25.20 -2.06 -0.94
C ALA A 15 -24.12 -2.84 -1.70
N PRO A 16 -23.06 -2.18 -2.20
CA PRO A 16 -21.87 -2.01 -1.35
C PRO A 16 -21.10 -0.71 -1.68
N ALA A 17 -21.58 0.44 -1.21
CA ALA A 17 -20.76 1.66 -1.13
C ALA A 17 -20.29 1.95 0.30
N VAL A 18 -20.90 1.30 1.30
CA VAL A 18 -20.63 1.52 2.73
C VAL A 18 -19.41 0.73 3.22
N PHE A 19 -19.06 -0.38 2.55
CA PHE A 19 -17.93 -1.25 2.95
C PHE A 19 -16.56 -0.72 2.50
N LEU A 20 -16.52 0.16 1.50
CA LEU A 20 -15.27 0.72 0.96
C LEU A 20 -14.75 1.87 1.83
N ALA A 21 -15.67 2.66 2.40
CA ALA A 21 -15.36 3.68 3.39
C ALA A 21 -14.81 3.03 4.67
N ASP A 22 -15.42 1.95 5.19
CA ASP A 22 -14.95 1.27 6.41
C ASP A 22 -13.53 0.68 6.31
N ALA A 23 -13.08 0.30 5.10
CA ALA A 23 -11.73 -0.26 4.92
C ALA A 23 -10.66 0.82 4.73
N LEU A 24 -11.04 2.02 4.24
CA LEU A 24 -10.17 3.18 4.13
C LEU A 24 -10.20 4.04 5.39
N ASP A 25 -11.35 4.17 6.07
CA ASP A 25 -11.43 4.60 7.46
C ASP A 25 -10.69 3.60 8.33
N GLY A 26 -10.75 2.29 8.04
CA GLY A 26 -9.92 1.30 8.72
C GLY A 26 -8.42 1.49 8.47
N LEU A 27 -8.00 1.86 7.25
CA LEU A 27 -6.60 2.17 6.95
C LEU A 27 -6.19 3.52 7.56
N ALA A 28 -6.99 4.56 7.44
CA ALA A 28 -6.78 5.89 7.98
C ALA A 28 -6.85 5.90 9.52
N GLU A 29 -7.75 5.15 10.15
CA GLU A 29 -7.81 4.91 11.59
C GLU A 29 -6.64 4.04 12.05
N ARG A 30 -6.19 3.04 11.28
CA ARG A 30 -4.98 2.26 11.63
C ARG A 30 -3.71 3.10 11.47
N LEU A 31 -3.63 3.98 10.48
CA LEU A 31 -2.56 4.96 10.28
C LEU A 31 -2.59 6.02 11.40
N ALA A 32 -3.78 6.52 11.77
CA ALA A 32 -3.97 7.50 12.85
C ALA A 32 -3.79 6.90 14.26
N ALA A 33 -4.19 5.66 14.50
CA ALA A 33 -3.98 4.93 15.75
C ALA A 33 -2.52 4.47 15.89
N GLY A 34 -1.87 4.09 14.79
CA GLY A 34 -0.42 3.88 14.72
C GLY A 34 0.33 5.12 15.17
N ALA A 35 -0.02 6.30 14.64
CA ALA A 35 0.59 7.58 15.01
C ALA A 35 0.50 7.93 16.52
N GLN A 36 -0.41 7.31 17.28
CA GLN A 36 -0.58 7.52 18.73
C GLN A 36 -0.05 6.37 19.60
N ALA A 37 0.40 5.26 19.02
CA ALA A 37 0.95 4.15 19.78
C ALA A 37 2.42 4.40 20.13
N GLU A 38 2.71 4.75 21.38
CA GLU A 38 4.08 4.76 21.92
C GLU A 38 4.67 3.34 21.81
N VAL A 39 5.61 3.14 20.90
CA VAL A 39 6.44 1.94 20.87
C VAL A 39 7.39 2.01 22.06
N PRO A 40 7.36 1.05 23.01
CA PRO A 40 8.26 1.07 24.15
C PRO A 40 9.71 0.96 23.65
N PRO A 41 10.63 1.80 24.17
CA PRO A 41 12.00 1.84 23.66
C PRO A 41 12.71 0.51 23.90
N PRO A 42 13.51 0.02 22.93
CA PRO A 42 14.31 -1.18 23.13
C PRO A 42 15.33 -0.95 24.26
N ARG A 43 15.41 -1.89 25.20
CA ARG A 43 16.38 -1.82 26.31
C ARG A 43 17.79 -2.09 25.81
N GLY A 44 18.64 -1.06 25.84
CA GLY A 44 20.09 -1.21 25.94
C GLY A 44 20.87 -1.17 24.63
N ARG A 45 21.02 0.04 24.06
CA ARG A 45 22.21 0.55 23.38
C ARG A 45 21.94 2.02 23.04
N THR A 46 22.93 2.91 23.17
CA THR A 46 22.82 4.27 22.64
C THR A 46 23.58 4.39 21.31
N PRO A 47 22.90 4.24 20.16
CA PRO A 47 23.27 4.90 18.90
C PRO A 47 22.33 6.10 18.66
N SER A 48 22.64 6.92 17.66
CA SER A 48 21.94 8.14 17.22
C SER A 48 20.45 8.25 17.58
N GLN A 49 20.05 9.39 18.16
CA GLN A 49 18.68 9.70 18.64
C GLN A 49 17.65 9.97 17.52
N ALA A 50 17.97 9.69 16.26
CA ALA A 50 16.98 9.78 15.20
C ALA A 50 15.95 8.65 15.39
N PRO A 51 14.64 8.95 15.40
CA PRO A 51 13.61 7.94 15.58
C PRO A 51 13.71 6.87 14.47
N GLY A 52 13.32 5.64 14.80
CA GLY A 52 13.16 4.58 13.81
C GLY A 52 12.03 4.88 12.80
N PRO A 53 11.59 3.89 12.01
CA PRO A 53 10.35 4.04 11.23
C PRO A 53 9.25 4.67 12.06
N SER A 54 8.56 5.65 11.47
CA SER A 54 7.37 6.21 12.10
C SER A 54 6.31 5.12 12.26
N PRO A 55 5.44 5.20 13.29
CA PRO A 55 4.36 4.23 13.43
C PRO A 55 3.42 4.17 12.21
N ALA A 56 3.27 5.27 11.48
CA ALA A 56 2.49 5.33 10.24
C ALA A 56 3.12 4.47 9.13
N GLN A 57 4.45 4.52 8.96
CA GLN A 57 5.16 3.66 8.00
C GLN A 57 5.01 2.18 8.34
N VAL A 58 5.21 1.81 9.61
CA VAL A 58 5.03 0.42 10.05
C VAL A 58 3.59 -0.04 9.81
N ALA A 59 2.59 0.79 10.11
CA ALA A 59 1.19 0.48 9.87
C ALA A 59 0.88 0.31 8.38
N PHE A 60 1.45 1.17 7.52
CA PHE A 60 1.30 1.06 6.08
C PHE A 60 1.86 -0.26 5.53
N HIS A 61 3.11 -0.60 5.85
CA HIS A 61 3.75 -1.85 5.40
C HIS A 61 2.96 -3.08 5.87
N ARG A 62 2.43 -3.06 7.10
CA ARG A 62 1.62 -4.17 7.61
C ARG A 62 0.26 -4.32 6.90
N ALA A 63 -0.34 -3.21 6.47
CA ALA A 63 -1.64 -3.22 5.81
C ALA A 63 -1.53 -3.47 4.30
N LEU A 64 -0.42 -3.10 3.67
CA LEU A 64 -0.24 -3.14 2.21
C LEU A 64 -0.57 -4.51 1.58
N PRO A 65 -0.16 -5.67 2.13
CA PRO A 65 -0.52 -6.97 1.56
C PRO A 65 -2.03 -7.22 1.45
N GLU A 66 -2.80 -6.78 2.44
CA GLU A 66 -4.27 -6.92 2.45
C GLU A 66 -4.91 -6.06 1.34
N VAL A 67 -4.43 -4.82 1.19
CA VAL A 67 -4.92 -3.90 0.15
C VAL A 67 -4.57 -4.42 -1.25
N LEU A 68 -3.35 -4.91 -1.44
CA LEU A 68 -2.92 -5.51 -2.71
C LEU A 68 -3.74 -6.77 -3.07
N ALA A 69 -4.10 -7.58 -2.07
CA ALA A 69 -4.95 -8.76 -2.27
C ALA A 69 -6.36 -8.38 -2.75
N ARG A 70 -6.94 -7.29 -2.23
CA ARG A 70 -8.24 -6.77 -2.70
C ARG A 70 -8.19 -6.33 -4.16
N PHE A 71 -7.18 -5.54 -4.52
CA PHE A 71 -6.99 -5.12 -5.92
C PHE A 71 -6.81 -6.31 -6.87
N ALA A 72 -6.01 -7.32 -6.47
CA ALA A 72 -5.82 -8.56 -7.23
C ALA A 72 -7.09 -9.40 -7.39
N ALA A 73 -8.04 -9.29 -6.45
CA ALA A 73 -9.29 -10.02 -6.45
C ALA A 73 -10.37 -9.39 -7.35
N CYS A 74 -10.22 -8.13 -7.77
CA CYS A 74 -11.19 -7.46 -8.63
C CYS A 74 -11.38 -8.15 -9.99
N GLU A 75 -12.58 -8.68 -10.24
CA GLU A 75 -12.90 -9.41 -11.46
C GLU A 75 -13.32 -8.46 -12.60
N ASP A 76 -14.11 -7.44 -12.28
CA ASP A 76 -14.59 -6.44 -13.23
C ASP A 76 -13.74 -5.16 -13.26
N SER A 77 -14.02 -4.31 -14.25
CA SER A 77 -13.28 -3.06 -14.46
C SER A 77 -13.68 -1.92 -13.53
N VAL A 78 -14.85 -1.99 -12.90
CA VAL A 78 -15.33 -0.96 -11.96
C VAL A 78 -14.58 -1.12 -10.64
N CYS A 79 -14.57 -2.33 -10.08
CA CYS A 79 -13.78 -2.70 -8.91
C CYS A 79 -12.30 -2.36 -9.11
N ARG A 80 -11.68 -2.80 -10.23
CA ARG A 80 -10.26 -2.52 -10.50
C ARG A 80 -9.95 -1.03 -10.51
N ARG A 81 -10.84 -0.21 -11.07
CA ARG A 81 -10.64 1.24 -11.14
C ARG A 81 -10.72 1.88 -9.77
N GLU A 82 -11.74 1.53 -8.99
CA GLU A 82 -11.95 2.08 -7.65
C GLU A 82 -10.79 1.70 -6.73
N GLU A 83 -10.41 0.43 -6.68
CA GLU A 83 -9.25 -0.03 -5.90
C GLU A 83 -7.93 0.59 -6.39
N ALA A 84 -7.73 0.76 -7.70
CA ALA A 84 -6.53 1.42 -8.23
C ALA A 84 -6.44 2.90 -7.86
N ALA A 85 -7.57 3.63 -7.85
CA ALA A 85 -7.59 5.03 -7.45
C ALA A 85 -7.20 5.18 -5.97
N LEU A 86 -7.76 4.33 -5.11
CA LEU A 86 -7.47 4.31 -3.68
C LEU A 86 -6.02 3.91 -3.38
N LEU A 87 -5.52 2.88 -4.05
CA LEU A 87 -4.12 2.49 -3.95
C LEU A 87 -3.18 3.59 -4.42
N GLY A 88 -3.53 4.30 -5.49
CA GLY A 88 -2.72 5.39 -6.02
C GLY A 88 -2.59 6.54 -5.04
N GLU A 89 -3.69 6.93 -4.38
CA GLU A 89 -3.67 7.95 -3.32
C GLU A 89 -2.82 7.50 -2.12
N ALA A 90 -3.06 6.29 -1.60
CA ALA A 90 -2.35 5.77 -0.44
C ALA A 90 -0.84 5.60 -0.69
N LEU A 91 -0.45 5.09 -1.86
CA LEU A 91 0.96 4.96 -2.24
C LEU A 91 1.60 6.34 -2.45
N SER A 92 0.90 7.27 -3.11
CA SER A 92 1.44 8.62 -3.33
C SER A 92 1.66 9.37 -2.01
N GLU A 93 0.76 9.23 -1.05
CA GLU A 93 0.92 9.83 0.28
C GLU A 93 2.09 9.18 1.03
N HIS A 94 2.17 7.85 1.02
CA HIS A 94 3.26 7.11 1.65
C HIS A 94 4.63 7.50 1.09
N PHE A 95 4.81 7.48 -0.23
CA PHE A 95 6.06 7.86 -0.89
C PHE A 95 6.44 9.32 -0.60
N ALA A 96 5.47 10.24 -0.58
CA ALA A 96 5.73 11.63 -0.23
C ALA A 96 6.26 11.80 1.21
N LEU A 97 5.81 10.97 2.16
CA LEU A 97 6.32 10.97 3.53
C LEU A 97 7.76 10.42 3.61
N GLU A 98 8.08 9.42 2.79
CA GLU A 98 9.40 8.81 2.76
C GLU A 98 10.44 9.71 2.10
N GLU A 99 10.06 10.38 1.03
CA GLU A 99 10.91 11.28 0.22
C GLU A 99 11.01 12.71 0.77
N ALA A 100 10.22 13.05 1.79
CA ALA A 100 10.25 14.38 2.39
C ALA A 100 11.65 14.76 2.90
N SER A 101 11.94 16.06 3.00
CA SER A 101 13.15 16.54 3.67
C SER A 101 13.17 16.10 5.13
N GLY A 102 14.16 15.30 5.52
CA GLY A 102 14.17 14.64 6.84
C GLY A 102 13.11 13.53 6.97
N GLY A 103 12.60 13.06 5.84
CA GLY A 103 11.80 11.85 5.72
C GLY A 103 12.67 10.61 5.77
N PHE A 104 12.04 9.46 5.66
CA PHE A 104 12.67 8.18 5.93
C PHE A 104 13.85 7.84 5.02
N LEU A 105 13.76 8.14 3.72
CA LEU A 105 14.87 7.86 2.80
C LEU A 105 16.11 8.69 3.14
N ALA A 106 15.92 9.94 3.59
CA ALA A 106 17.02 10.78 4.06
C ALA A 106 17.65 10.20 5.34
N ASP A 107 16.83 9.77 6.30
CA ASP A 107 17.28 9.16 7.56
C ASP A 107 18.04 7.84 7.33
N LEU A 108 17.58 7.01 6.38
CA LEU A 108 18.28 5.79 5.97
C LEU A 108 19.72 6.08 5.51
N VAL A 109 19.87 7.07 4.64
CA VAL A 109 21.17 7.48 4.08
C VAL A 109 22.07 8.08 5.14
N GLU A 110 21.53 8.89 6.06
CA GLU A 110 22.32 9.44 7.17
C GLU A 110 22.86 8.32 8.07
N ARG A 111 22.03 7.32 8.36
CA ARG A 111 22.36 6.25 9.30
C ARG A 111 23.23 5.15 8.71
N ALA A 112 23.02 4.81 7.45
CA ALA A 112 23.77 3.78 6.73
C ALA A 112 24.13 4.29 5.31
N PRO A 113 25.16 5.16 5.20
CA PRO A 113 25.53 5.81 3.94
C PRO A 113 25.84 4.83 2.78
N GLU A 114 26.27 3.61 3.10
CA GLU A 114 26.49 2.55 2.12
C GLU A 114 25.21 2.09 1.40
N LEU A 115 24.02 2.44 1.91
CA LEU A 115 22.73 2.14 1.31
C LEU A 115 22.29 3.17 0.27
N HIS A 116 23.02 4.27 0.08
CA HIS A 116 22.60 5.40 -0.75
C HIS A 116 22.15 5.00 -2.17
N GLU A 117 22.90 4.12 -2.84
CA GLU A 117 22.52 3.64 -4.18
C GLU A 117 21.24 2.78 -4.16
N SER A 118 21.00 2.03 -3.08
CA SER A 118 19.77 1.25 -2.92
C SER A 118 18.57 2.15 -2.64
N VAL A 119 18.76 3.20 -1.83
CA VAL A 119 17.73 4.22 -1.55
C VAL A 119 17.35 4.98 -2.82
N ARG A 120 18.33 5.44 -3.61
CA ARG A 120 18.05 6.12 -4.88
C ARG A 120 17.24 5.23 -5.84
N ALA A 121 17.57 3.94 -5.89
CA ALA A 121 16.82 3.00 -6.71
C ALA A 121 15.35 2.82 -6.27
N LEU A 122 15.06 2.90 -4.96
CA LEU A 122 13.68 2.85 -4.46
C LEU A 122 12.90 4.12 -4.83
N GLU A 123 13.50 5.29 -4.63
CA GLU A 123 12.90 6.58 -5.00
C GLU A 123 12.55 6.63 -6.50
N GLU A 124 13.44 6.15 -7.37
CA GLU A 124 13.18 6.03 -8.80
C GLU A 124 12.03 5.05 -9.12
N GLU A 125 11.85 4.01 -8.29
CA GLU A 125 10.77 3.03 -8.45
C GLU A 125 9.40 3.57 -8.04
N HIS A 126 9.31 4.48 -7.06
CA HIS A 126 8.04 5.05 -6.60
C HIS A 126 7.22 5.65 -7.74
N GLY A 127 7.86 6.50 -8.55
CA GLY A 127 7.25 7.09 -9.75
C GLY A 127 6.81 6.01 -10.75
N ALA A 128 7.66 5.02 -11.01
CA ALA A 128 7.36 3.94 -11.95
C ALA A 128 6.22 3.02 -11.48
N LEU A 129 6.00 2.88 -10.17
CA LEU A 129 4.89 2.12 -9.59
C LEU A 129 3.57 2.89 -9.74
N LEU A 130 3.57 4.19 -9.45
CA LEU A 130 2.40 5.06 -9.61
C LEU A 130 1.99 5.19 -11.09
N GLU A 131 2.95 5.42 -11.97
CA GLU A 131 2.70 5.49 -13.42
C GLU A 131 2.10 4.18 -13.97
N ALA A 132 2.58 3.04 -13.48
CA ALA A 132 2.06 1.73 -13.90
C ALA A 132 0.66 1.44 -13.34
N LEU A 133 0.25 2.10 -12.24
CA LEU A 133 -1.08 1.97 -11.65
C LEU A 133 -2.11 2.86 -12.36
N ALA A 134 -1.71 4.05 -12.83
CA ALA A 134 -2.61 5.06 -13.39
C ALA A 134 -3.58 4.54 -14.48
N PRO A 135 -3.18 3.66 -15.43
CA PRO A 135 -4.10 3.13 -16.45
C PRO A 135 -5.26 2.30 -15.88
N PHE A 136 -5.11 1.72 -14.68
CA PHE A 136 -6.20 1.00 -14.02
C PHE A 136 -7.25 1.95 -13.45
N ALA A 137 -6.83 3.12 -12.97
CA ALA A 137 -7.71 4.16 -12.41
C ALA A 137 -8.36 5.06 -13.47
N ALA A 138 -7.94 4.97 -14.74
CA ALA A 138 -8.41 5.85 -15.81
C ALA A 138 -9.93 5.74 -16.08
N GLU A 139 -10.60 6.90 -16.06
CA GLU A 139 -12.01 7.04 -16.43
C GLU A 139 -12.22 7.20 -17.94
N ASP A 140 -11.20 7.65 -18.67
CA ASP A 140 -11.29 7.90 -20.11
C ASP A 140 -11.54 6.60 -20.89
N PRO A 141 -12.66 6.49 -21.63
CA PRO A 141 -12.97 5.32 -22.45
C PRO A 141 -11.97 5.10 -23.60
N GLY A 142 -11.15 6.10 -23.95
CA GLY A 142 -10.06 5.98 -24.93
C GLY A 142 -8.79 5.30 -24.40
N VAL A 143 -8.66 5.15 -23.08
CA VAL A 143 -7.51 4.46 -22.46
C VAL A 143 -7.77 2.97 -22.41
N ALA A 144 -6.91 2.19 -23.06
CA ALA A 144 -6.96 0.73 -22.98
C ALA A 144 -6.66 0.29 -21.54
N ARG A 145 -7.68 -0.24 -20.86
CA ARG A 145 -7.53 -0.74 -19.50
C ARG A 145 -6.66 -2.00 -19.49
N PRO A 146 -5.63 -2.09 -18.64
CA PRO A 146 -4.85 -3.30 -18.55
C PRO A 146 -5.69 -4.47 -18.03
N ASP A 147 -5.30 -5.67 -18.45
CA ASP A 147 -5.98 -6.91 -18.05
C ASP A 147 -5.63 -7.35 -16.62
N ARG A 148 -6.31 -8.41 -16.16
CA ARG A 148 -6.03 -9.03 -14.85
C ARG A 148 -4.58 -9.47 -14.70
N GLY A 149 -3.96 -9.98 -15.77
CA GLY A 149 -2.56 -10.40 -15.75
C GLY A 149 -1.61 -9.24 -15.46
N SER A 150 -1.92 -8.06 -16.00
CA SER A 150 -1.19 -6.82 -15.75
C SER A 150 -1.36 -6.36 -14.30
N ALA A 151 -2.57 -6.46 -13.74
CA ALA A 151 -2.82 -6.14 -12.33
C ALA A 151 -1.99 -7.04 -11.40
N LEU A 152 -1.98 -8.36 -11.64
CA LEU A 152 -1.20 -9.31 -10.84
C LEU A 152 0.32 -9.05 -10.91
N ARG A 153 0.83 -8.71 -12.10
CA ARG A 153 2.25 -8.32 -12.25
C ARG A 153 2.57 -7.02 -11.51
N TRP A 154 1.67 -6.05 -11.54
CA TRP A 154 1.84 -4.81 -10.79
C TRP A 154 1.85 -5.08 -9.28
N VAL A 155 0.92 -5.89 -8.76
CA VAL A 155 0.90 -6.32 -7.36
C VAL A 155 2.21 -6.98 -6.96
N GLN A 156 2.72 -7.91 -7.76
CA GLN A 156 4.00 -8.55 -7.49
C GLN A 156 5.14 -7.53 -7.41
N ARG A 157 5.18 -6.54 -8.31
CA ARG A 157 6.20 -5.47 -8.28
C ARG A 157 6.14 -4.65 -6.98
N VAL A 158 4.94 -4.30 -6.51
CA VAL A 158 4.79 -3.57 -5.24
C VAL A 158 5.24 -4.43 -4.06
N GLN A 159 4.90 -5.72 -4.03
CA GLN A 159 5.37 -6.62 -2.98
C GLN A 159 6.89 -6.79 -3.00
N ASP A 160 7.51 -6.85 -4.18
CA ASP A 160 8.96 -6.94 -4.34
C ASP A 160 9.66 -5.65 -3.90
N HIS A 161 9.04 -4.51 -4.15
CA HIS A 161 9.47 -3.21 -3.66
C HIS A 161 9.42 -3.16 -2.12
N GLN A 162 8.27 -3.45 -1.52
CA GLN A 162 8.10 -3.50 -0.06
C GLN A 162 9.14 -4.39 0.63
N ARG A 163 9.40 -5.61 0.12
CA ARG A 163 10.39 -6.50 0.74
C ARG A 163 11.82 -5.94 0.68
N ARG A 164 12.14 -5.15 -0.35
CA ARG A 164 13.45 -4.49 -0.44
C ARG A 164 13.55 -3.35 0.56
N GLU A 165 12.49 -2.59 0.75
CA GLU A 165 12.41 -1.58 1.82
C GLU A 165 12.56 -2.23 3.19
N ASP A 166 11.79 -3.28 3.49
CA ASP A 166 11.85 -4.02 4.76
C ASP A 166 13.28 -4.53 5.04
N THR A 167 13.99 -4.98 4.00
CA THR A 167 15.42 -5.36 4.10
C THR A 167 16.31 -4.17 4.45
N LEU A 168 16.06 -2.98 3.90
CA LEU A 168 16.82 -1.78 4.27
C LEU A 168 16.48 -1.33 5.70
N PHE A 169 15.23 -1.46 6.13
CA PHE A 169 14.82 -1.23 7.52
C PHE A 169 15.60 -2.13 8.48
N GLU A 170 15.69 -3.42 8.18
CA GLU A 170 16.45 -4.36 9.00
C GLU A 170 17.93 -3.96 9.05
N ARG A 171 18.52 -3.62 7.89
CA ARG A 171 19.94 -3.26 7.82
C ARG A 171 20.29 -1.97 8.56
N ALA A 172 19.46 -0.93 8.45
CA ALA A 172 19.74 0.37 9.05
C ALA A 172 19.31 0.46 10.52
N TYR A 173 18.17 -0.15 10.87
CA TYR A 173 17.55 -0.01 12.19
C TYR A 173 17.63 -1.28 13.05
N GLY A 174 17.93 -2.44 12.46
CA GLY A 174 17.81 -3.74 13.14
C GLY A 174 16.35 -4.12 13.42
N VAL A 175 15.41 -3.57 12.64
CA VAL A 175 13.97 -3.76 12.80
C VAL A 175 13.43 -4.48 11.58
N LEU A 176 12.81 -5.63 11.78
CA LEU A 176 11.95 -6.26 10.79
C LEU A 176 10.58 -5.61 10.85
N LEU A 177 10.11 -5.09 9.72
CA LEU A 177 8.75 -4.56 9.60
C LEU A 177 7.71 -5.66 9.42
N ASP A 178 8.19 -6.85 9.04
CA ASP A 178 7.43 -8.04 8.80
C ASP A 178 6.77 -8.55 10.09
N GLY A 179 5.45 -8.72 10.02
CA GLY A 179 4.81 -9.86 10.66
C GLY A 179 5.15 -11.13 9.89
N ALA A 180 6.44 -11.46 9.73
CA ALA A 180 6.86 -12.76 9.27
C ALA A 180 6.33 -13.75 10.31
N ALA A 181 5.28 -14.48 9.94
CA ALA A 181 4.82 -15.60 10.73
C ALA A 181 6.04 -16.50 10.94
N GLU A 182 6.47 -16.63 12.19
CA GLU A 182 7.17 -17.83 12.60
C GLU A 182 6.22 -19.01 12.35
N ALA A 183 6.46 -19.77 11.27
CA ALA A 183 6.21 -21.21 11.14
C ALA A 183 6.61 -21.71 9.75
#